data_AF-A0A0K2H2M7-F1
#
_entry.id   AF-A0A0K2H2M7-F1
#
_cell.length_a   1.000
_cell.length_b   1.000
_cell.length_c   1.000
_cell.angle_alpha   90.00
_cell.angle_beta   90.00
_cell.angle_gamma   90.00
#
_symmetry.space_group_name_H-M   'P 1'
#
loop_
_entity.id
_entity.type
_entity.pdbx_description
1 polymer ?
#
loop_
_entity_poly.entity_id
_entity_poly.type
_entity_poly.pdbx_seq_one_letter_code
_entity_poly.pdbx_strand_id
1 'polypeptide(L)'
;MSFLGEFRQRRREAAKLVKAAKAKAKEEARQDAKLKRKAQKEQAKADKREQKHQHKLEIKAAADEVRRMEKLNKKELKLDNRALKRAEKLRKARAKDEKKALAAKHRYQMKMAEKVLEQQRSHGFSKDKAKSWIGGGRLLVPVLVPLAYRAITAVQRRNQEVEAKKFGVSGSDVARFQGYGAPLRARIEATRESLKELGRSGTPGTDGFIKDANSRLNVMEDAIASAEKMTPDQRRRAHQSLTAELDGLDRQIISELGV
;
A
#
# COMPACT_ATOMS: atom_id res chain seq x y z
N MET A 1 -63.23 -63.31 -61.04
CA MET A 1 -62.17 -62.28 -60.96
C MET A 1 -61.98 -61.91 -59.49
N SER A 2 -60.82 -62.14 -58.90
CA SER A 2 -60.63 -62.13 -57.44
C SER A 2 -60.26 -60.74 -56.89
N PHE A 3 -61.18 -60.16 -56.13
CA PHE A 3 -61.10 -58.87 -55.42
C PHE A 3 -59.80 -58.67 -54.58
N LEU A 4 -59.20 -59.76 -54.11
CA LEU A 4 -57.94 -59.74 -53.33
C LEU A 4 -56.69 -59.41 -54.16
N GLY A 5 -56.68 -59.66 -55.47
CA GLY A 5 -55.55 -59.37 -56.35
C GLY A 5 -55.38 -57.87 -56.63
N GLU A 6 -56.50 -57.18 -56.85
CA GLU A 6 -56.55 -55.74 -57.16
C GLU A 6 -56.14 -54.88 -55.95
N PHE A 7 -56.56 -55.29 -54.74
CA PHE A 7 -56.19 -54.60 -53.50
C PHE A 7 -54.67 -54.64 -53.23
N ARG A 8 -54.02 -55.76 -53.56
CA ARG A 8 -52.55 -55.90 -53.46
C ARG A 8 -51.83 -55.03 -54.49
N GLN A 9 -52.37 -54.91 -55.70
CA GLN A 9 -51.80 -54.05 -56.75
C GLN A 9 -51.90 -52.57 -56.38
N ARG A 10 -53.08 -52.10 -55.94
CA ARG A 10 -53.28 -50.71 -55.46
C ARG A 10 -52.35 -50.36 -54.29
N ARG A 11 -52.13 -51.29 -53.34
CA ARG A 11 -51.15 -51.08 -52.25
C ARG A 11 -49.71 -50.94 -52.78
N ARG A 12 -49.32 -51.71 -53.79
CA ARG A 12 -47.98 -51.60 -54.41
C ARG A 12 -47.82 -50.27 -55.14
N GLU A 13 -48.84 -49.81 -55.85
CA GLU A 13 -48.83 -48.52 -56.54
C GLU A 13 -48.82 -47.35 -55.55
N ALA A 14 -49.65 -47.40 -54.52
CA ALA A 14 -49.63 -46.44 -53.43
C ALA A 14 -48.26 -46.39 -52.73
N ALA A 15 -47.63 -47.54 -52.46
CA ALA A 15 -46.29 -47.59 -51.88
C ALA A 15 -45.22 -46.97 -52.81
N LYS A 16 -45.33 -47.16 -54.13
CA LYS A 16 -44.45 -46.51 -55.12
C LYS A 16 -44.66 -45.00 -55.14
N LEU A 17 -45.90 -44.52 -55.12
CA LEU A 17 -46.22 -43.09 -55.07
C LEU A 17 -45.72 -42.43 -53.79
N VAL A 18 -45.90 -43.07 -52.64
CA VAL A 18 -45.37 -42.60 -51.35
C VAL A 18 -43.84 -42.55 -51.37
N LYS A 19 -43.17 -43.54 -51.95
CA LYS A 19 -41.71 -43.56 -52.10
C LYS A 19 -41.22 -42.44 -53.03
N ALA A 20 -41.93 -42.19 -54.13
CA ALA A 20 -41.63 -41.10 -55.06
C ALA A 20 -41.86 -39.72 -54.42
N ALA A 21 -42.95 -39.52 -53.69
CA ALA A 21 -43.23 -38.30 -52.94
C ALA A 21 -42.15 -38.05 -51.86
N LYS A 22 -41.75 -39.09 -51.13
CA LYS A 22 -40.66 -39.01 -50.13
C LYS A 22 -39.31 -38.70 -50.78
N ALA A 23 -39.05 -39.20 -51.99
CA ALA A 23 -37.83 -38.87 -52.73
C ALA A 23 -37.82 -37.40 -53.18
N LYS A 24 -38.93 -36.90 -53.74
CA LYS A 24 -39.09 -35.49 -54.11
C LYS A 24 -38.97 -34.55 -52.92
N ALA A 25 -39.66 -34.84 -51.82
CA ALA A 25 -39.54 -34.08 -50.57
C ALA A 25 -38.10 -34.07 -50.02
N LYS A 26 -37.35 -35.18 -50.15
CA LYS A 26 -35.94 -35.26 -49.75
C LYS A 26 -35.04 -34.42 -50.65
N GLU A 27 -35.33 -34.33 -51.95
CA GLU A 27 -34.59 -33.49 -52.88
C GLU A 27 -34.87 -32.00 -52.67
N GLU A 28 -36.13 -31.61 -52.50
CA GLU A 28 -36.53 -30.25 -52.14
C GLU A 28 -35.90 -29.81 -50.82
N ALA A 29 -35.96 -30.64 -49.77
CA ALA A 29 -35.29 -30.37 -48.50
C ALA A 29 -33.77 -30.22 -48.65
N ARG A 30 -33.14 -30.97 -49.57
CA ARG A 30 -31.71 -30.82 -49.88
C ARG A 30 -31.41 -29.52 -50.61
N GLN A 31 -32.28 -29.06 -51.51
CA GLN A 31 -32.11 -27.79 -52.21
C GLN A 31 -32.33 -26.61 -51.26
N ASP A 32 -33.38 -26.65 -50.44
CA ASP A 32 -33.65 -25.64 -49.41
C ASP A 32 -32.50 -25.56 -48.40
N ALA A 33 -31.97 -26.71 -47.96
CA ALA A 33 -30.80 -26.73 -47.09
C ALA A 33 -29.56 -26.11 -47.75
N LYS A 34 -29.35 -26.33 -49.06
CA LYS A 34 -28.26 -25.70 -49.82
C LYS A 34 -28.45 -24.18 -49.93
N LEU A 35 -29.67 -23.72 -50.21
CA LEU A 35 -29.99 -22.29 -50.30
C LEU A 35 -29.82 -21.60 -48.95
N LYS A 36 -30.34 -22.19 -47.87
CA LYS A 36 -30.15 -21.69 -46.50
C LYS A 36 -28.68 -21.61 -46.11
N ARG A 37 -27.88 -22.65 -46.43
CA ARG A 37 -26.43 -22.63 -46.19
C ARG A 37 -25.71 -21.54 -46.99
N LYS A 38 -26.11 -21.27 -48.24
CA LYS A 38 -25.55 -20.17 -49.04
C LYS A 38 -25.92 -18.82 -48.44
N ALA A 39 -27.18 -18.61 -48.07
CA ALA A 39 -27.65 -17.38 -47.43
C ALA A 39 -26.93 -17.12 -46.10
N GLN A 40 -26.81 -18.14 -45.24
CA GLN A 40 -26.07 -18.04 -43.98
C GLN A 40 -24.58 -17.71 -44.19
N LYS A 41 -23.95 -18.27 -45.25
CA LYS A 41 -22.56 -17.94 -45.58
C LYS A 41 -22.38 -16.50 -46.05
N GLU A 42 -23.31 -15.98 -46.83
CA GLU A 42 -23.26 -14.58 -47.29
C GLU A 42 -23.54 -13.60 -46.14
N GLN A 43 -24.52 -13.91 -45.27
CA GLN A 43 -24.75 -13.14 -44.04
C GLN A 43 -23.51 -13.14 -43.14
N ALA A 44 -22.92 -14.30 -42.86
CA ALA A 44 -21.70 -14.39 -42.05
C ALA A 44 -20.51 -13.62 -42.66
N LYS A 45 -20.42 -13.52 -44.00
CA LYS A 45 -19.42 -12.68 -44.67
C LYS A 45 -19.73 -11.20 -44.54
N ALA A 46 -21.00 -10.80 -44.65
CA ALA A 46 -21.45 -9.42 -44.46
C ALA A 46 -21.19 -8.95 -43.02
N ASP A 47 -21.63 -9.73 -42.03
CA ASP A 47 -21.40 -9.46 -40.61
C ASP A 47 -19.91 -9.33 -40.29
N LYS A 48 -19.07 -10.21 -40.86
CA LYS A 48 -17.61 -10.12 -40.69
C LYS A 48 -17.02 -8.85 -41.31
N ARG A 49 -17.58 -8.35 -42.41
CA ARG A 49 -17.15 -7.07 -43.01
C ARG A 49 -17.58 -5.90 -42.14
N GLU A 50 -18.82 -5.91 -41.67
CA GLU A 50 -19.36 -4.88 -40.78
C GLU A 50 -18.58 -4.81 -39.46
N GLN A 51 -18.32 -5.94 -38.81
CA GLN A 51 -17.49 -6.01 -37.61
C GLN A 51 -16.09 -5.44 -37.85
N LYS A 52 -15.46 -5.73 -39.00
CA LYS A 52 -14.16 -5.15 -39.35
C LYS A 52 -14.23 -3.64 -39.55
N HIS A 53 -15.30 -3.15 -40.17
CA HIS A 53 -15.51 -1.72 -40.35
C HIS A 53 -15.74 -1.01 -39.02
N GLN A 54 -16.61 -1.57 -38.16
CA GLN A 54 -16.85 -1.06 -36.80
C GLN A 54 -15.56 -1.04 -35.98
N HIS A 55 -14.82 -2.16 -35.95
CA HIS A 55 -13.56 -2.23 -35.22
C HIS A 55 -12.52 -1.21 -35.73
N LYS A 56 -12.45 -0.98 -37.05
CA LYS A 56 -11.57 0.05 -37.62
C LYS A 56 -11.99 1.47 -37.22
N LEU A 57 -13.29 1.73 -37.10
CA LEU A 57 -13.82 3.01 -36.62
C LEU A 57 -13.53 3.21 -35.14
N GLU A 58 -13.72 2.16 -34.32
CA GLU A 58 -13.40 2.17 -32.89
C GLU A 58 -11.91 2.42 -32.63
N ILE A 59 -11.01 1.74 -33.38
CA ILE A 59 -9.57 1.99 -33.26
C ILE A 59 -9.23 3.45 -33.60
N LYS A 60 -9.85 4.02 -34.64
CA LYS A 60 -9.62 5.42 -35.01
C LYS A 60 -10.14 6.38 -33.94
N ALA A 61 -11.35 6.15 -33.43
CA ALA A 61 -11.93 6.94 -32.36
C ALA A 61 -11.06 6.89 -31.10
N ALA A 62 -10.66 5.69 -30.67
CA ALA A 62 -9.76 5.48 -29.54
C ALA A 62 -8.39 6.18 -29.75
N ALA A 63 -7.81 6.10 -30.94
CA ALA A 63 -6.55 6.77 -31.25
C ALA A 63 -6.68 8.32 -31.19
N ASP A 64 -7.80 8.87 -31.63
CA ASP A 64 -8.05 10.32 -31.56
C ASP A 64 -8.32 10.79 -30.12
N GLU A 65 -8.98 9.97 -29.30
CA GLU A 65 -9.14 10.22 -27.87
C GLU A 65 -7.80 10.20 -27.14
N VAL A 66 -6.95 9.21 -27.38
CA VAL A 66 -5.60 9.16 -26.81
C VAL A 66 -4.81 10.41 -27.17
N ARG A 67 -4.84 10.85 -28.44
CA ARG A 67 -4.19 12.09 -28.88
C ARG A 67 -4.75 13.34 -28.20
N ARG A 68 -6.06 13.39 -27.92
CA ARG A 68 -6.67 14.50 -27.17
C ARG A 68 -6.21 14.48 -25.72
N MET A 69 -6.21 13.32 -25.08
CA MET A 69 -5.74 13.14 -23.70
C MET A 69 -4.27 13.51 -23.55
N GLU A 70 -3.40 13.10 -24.46
CA GLU A 70 -1.98 13.49 -24.47
C GLU A 70 -1.81 15.01 -24.56
N LYS A 71 -2.61 15.69 -25.39
CA LYS A 71 -2.58 17.16 -25.51
C LYS A 71 -3.04 17.84 -24.22
N LEU A 72 -4.06 17.30 -23.55
CA LEU A 72 -4.53 17.79 -22.26
C LEU A 72 -3.48 17.57 -21.18
N ASN A 73 -2.95 16.35 -21.04
CA ASN A 73 -1.86 16.02 -20.12
C ASN A 73 -0.65 16.94 -20.33
N LYS A 74 -0.26 17.21 -21.59
CA LYS A 74 0.85 18.14 -21.89
C LYS A 74 0.55 19.57 -21.46
N LYS A 75 -0.71 20.02 -21.50
CA LYS A 75 -1.12 21.34 -20.99
C LYS A 75 -1.10 21.37 -19.46
N GLU A 76 -1.62 20.33 -18.81
CA GLU A 76 -1.61 20.19 -17.35
C GLU A 76 -0.18 20.16 -16.80
N LEU A 77 0.70 19.34 -17.38
CA LEU A 77 2.12 19.30 -17.01
C LEU A 77 2.80 20.67 -17.16
N LYS A 78 2.40 21.49 -18.14
CA LYS A 78 2.93 22.87 -18.27
C LYS A 78 2.40 23.80 -17.19
N LEU A 79 1.14 23.66 -16.78
CA LEU A 79 0.55 24.43 -15.70
C LEU A 79 1.18 24.06 -14.35
N ASP A 80 1.35 22.76 -14.09
CA ASP A 80 1.98 22.25 -12.88
C ASP A 80 3.44 22.71 -12.78
N ASN A 81 4.20 22.62 -13.87
CA ASN A 81 5.57 23.13 -13.90
C ASN A 81 5.63 24.64 -13.60
N ARG A 82 4.65 25.43 -14.07
CA ARG A 82 4.56 26.86 -13.73
C ARG A 82 4.18 27.06 -12.26
N ALA A 83 3.26 26.26 -11.72
CA ALA A 83 2.86 26.29 -10.31
C ALA A 83 4.02 25.92 -9.38
N LEU A 84 4.77 24.86 -9.70
CA LEU A 84 5.96 24.44 -8.97
C LEU A 84 7.04 25.53 -8.97
N LYS A 85 7.32 26.15 -10.13
CA LYS A 85 8.27 27.28 -10.20
C LYS A 85 7.83 28.45 -9.32
N ARG A 86 6.53 28.75 -9.24
CA ARG A 86 6.01 29.80 -8.34
C ARG A 86 6.12 29.38 -6.88
N ALA A 87 5.76 28.14 -6.55
CA ALA A 87 5.87 27.59 -5.20
C ALA A 87 7.31 27.57 -4.70
N GLU A 88 8.28 27.21 -5.55
CA GLU A 88 9.71 27.27 -5.22
C GLU A 88 10.18 28.70 -4.95
N LYS A 89 9.75 29.68 -5.75
CA LYS A 89 10.07 31.09 -5.48
C LYS A 89 9.51 31.55 -4.14
N LEU A 90 8.27 31.18 -3.82
CA LEU A 90 7.64 31.48 -2.53
C LEU A 90 8.37 30.79 -1.37
N ARG A 91 8.74 29.52 -1.52
CA ARG A 91 9.54 28.78 -0.53
C ARG A 91 10.91 29.44 -0.29
N LYS A 92 11.61 29.85 -1.35
CA LYS A 92 12.89 30.57 -1.24
C LYS A 92 12.74 31.93 -0.56
N ALA A 93 11.67 32.67 -0.86
CA ALA A 93 11.37 33.94 -0.19
C ALA A 93 11.12 33.71 1.30
N ARG A 94 10.20 32.80 1.65
CA ARG A 94 9.90 32.42 3.04
C ARG A 94 11.13 31.94 3.80
N ALA A 95 11.96 31.10 3.21
CA ALA A 95 13.20 30.62 3.83
C ALA A 95 14.21 31.76 4.09
N LYS A 96 14.26 32.79 3.23
CA LYS A 96 15.07 33.99 3.48
C LYS A 96 14.51 34.80 4.64
N ASP A 97 13.19 34.97 4.70
CA ASP A 97 12.53 35.72 5.77
C ASP A 97 12.66 35.02 7.12
N GLU A 98 12.48 33.69 7.16
CA GLU A 98 12.71 32.86 8.33
C GLU A 98 14.15 32.96 8.82
N LYS A 99 15.14 32.89 7.92
CA LYS A 99 16.56 33.08 8.28
C LYS A 99 16.83 34.46 8.88
N LYS A 100 16.24 35.52 8.31
CA LYS A 100 16.37 36.88 8.87
C LYS A 100 15.70 36.98 10.24
N ALA A 101 14.52 36.40 10.41
CA ALA A 101 13.80 36.38 11.68
C ALA A 101 14.57 35.58 12.74
N LEU A 102 15.15 34.43 12.40
CA LEU A 102 16.01 33.65 13.27
C LEU A 102 17.28 34.42 13.65
N ALA A 103 17.95 35.06 12.69
CA ALA A 103 19.12 35.89 12.97
C ALA A 103 18.79 37.07 13.90
N ALA A 104 17.62 37.71 13.72
CA ALA A 104 17.14 38.76 14.61
C ALA A 104 16.89 38.22 16.03
N LYS A 105 16.25 37.05 16.15
CA LYS A 105 16.07 36.35 17.45
C LYS A 105 17.39 36.01 18.11
N HIS A 106 18.37 35.48 17.37
CA HIS A 106 19.70 35.18 17.91
C HIS A 106 20.42 36.45 18.39
N ARG A 107 20.35 37.55 17.63
CA ARG A 107 20.92 38.84 18.08
C ARG A 107 20.25 39.35 19.35
N TYR A 108 18.92 39.23 19.44
CA TYR A 108 18.20 39.60 20.66
C TYR A 108 18.60 38.72 21.85
N GLN A 109 18.68 37.41 21.66
CA GLN A 109 19.13 36.47 22.68
C GLN A 109 20.57 36.74 23.12
N MET A 110 21.49 37.01 22.19
CA MET A 110 22.87 37.37 22.50
C MET A 110 22.92 38.66 23.34
N LYS A 111 22.17 39.70 22.96
CA LYS A 111 22.09 40.93 23.77
C LYS A 111 21.52 40.69 25.16
N MET A 112 20.51 39.83 25.29
CA MET A 112 19.97 39.47 26.59
C MET A 112 20.97 38.64 27.40
N ALA A 113 21.68 37.72 26.77
CA ALA A 113 22.74 36.94 27.40
C ALA A 113 23.92 37.83 27.83
N GLU A 114 24.34 38.79 27.00
CA GLU A 114 25.35 39.81 27.35
C GLU A 114 24.91 40.64 28.54
N LYS A 115 23.66 41.12 28.57
CA LYS A 115 23.10 41.83 29.74
C LYS A 115 23.08 40.96 30.99
N VAL A 116 22.72 39.68 30.87
CA VAL A 116 22.76 38.72 31.98
C VAL A 116 24.20 38.49 32.44
N LEU A 117 25.16 38.39 31.52
CA LEU A 117 26.58 38.26 31.85
C LEU A 117 27.15 39.53 32.47
N GLU A 118 26.74 40.72 32.04
CA GLU A 118 27.10 42.00 32.66
C GLU A 118 26.49 42.14 34.06
N GLN A 119 25.24 41.72 34.25
CA GLN A 119 24.61 41.62 35.57
C GLN A 119 25.36 40.63 36.46
N GLN A 120 25.80 39.49 35.93
CA GLN A 120 26.61 38.51 36.66
C GLN A 120 28.04 39.00 36.93
N ARG A 121 28.64 39.79 36.04
CA ARG A 121 29.98 40.40 36.23
C ARG A 121 29.95 41.54 37.25
N SER A 122 28.94 42.41 37.18
CA SER A 122 28.72 43.47 38.17
C SER A 122 28.35 42.90 39.55
N HIS A 123 27.72 41.72 39.58
CA HIS A 123 27.41 40.96 40.79
C HIS A 123 28.28 39.70 40.88
N GLY A 124 29.58 39.84 40.64
CA GLY A 124 30.55 38.73 40.67
C GLY A 124 30.40 37.86 41.92
N PHE A 125 30.76 36.58 41.79
CA PHE A 125 30.65 35.56 42.85
C PHE A 125 31.39 36.01 44.12
N SER A 126 30.67 36.67 45.04
CA SER A 126 31.17 36.98 46.37
C SER A 126 31.27 35.67 47.17
N LYS A 127 32.23 35.60 48.11
CA LYS A 127 32.38 34.47 49.03
C LYS A 127 31.08 34.14 49.76
N ASP A 128 30.22 35.13 49.99
CA ASP A 128 28.92 34.93 50.64
C ASP A 128 27.94 34.21 49.73
N LYS A 129 27.86 34.60 48.44
CA LYS A 129 27.04 33.87 47.46
C LYS A 129 27.56 32.46 47.20
N ALA A 130 28.88 32.22 47.18
CA ALA A 130 29.43 30.88 47.04
C ALA A 130 29.05 29.98 48.24
N LYS A 131 29.07 30.52 49.46
CA LYS A 131 28.54 29.83 50.66
C LYS A 131 27.03 29.60 50.56
N SER A 132 26.26 30.57 50.06
CA SER A 132 24.82 30.41 49.79
C SER A 132 24.51 29.42 48.66
N TRP A 133 25.39 29.26 47.67
CA TRP A 133 25.23 28.32 46.56
C TRP A 133 25.58 26.89 46.98
N ILE A 134 26.56 26.71 47.86
CA ILE A 134 26.87 25.39 48.46
C ILE A 134 25.77 24.99 49.46
N GLY A 135 25.24 25.94 50.25
CA GLY A 135 24.13 25.71 51.18
C GLY A 135 22.79 25.50 50.47
N GLY A 136 22.43 26.39 49.54
CA GLY A 136 21.19 26.32 48.76
C GLY A 136 21.22 25.27 47.66
N GLY A 137 22.39 24.99 47.09
CA GLY A 137 22.59 23.90 46.12
C GLY A 137 22.27 22.55 46.73
N ARG A 138 22.73 22.27 47.96
CA ARG A 138 22.39 21.03 48.69
C ARG A 138 20.88 20.86 48.93
N LEU A 139 20.13 21.96 49.10
CA LEU A 139 18.66 21.91 49.20
C LEU A 139 17.97 21.65 47.86
N LEU A 140 18.58 22.05 46.74
CA LEU A 140 18.02 21.83 45.40
C LEU A 140 18.45 20.51 44.77
N VAL A 141 19.51 19.86 45.29
CA VAL A 141 19.97 18.53 44.85
C VAL A 141 18.84 17.49 44.74
N PRO A 142 17.93 17.32 45.74
CA PRO A 142 16.86 16.33 45.67
C PRO A 142 15.85 16.56 44.54
N VAL A 143 15.74 17.79 44.02
CA VAL A 143 14.80 18.17 42.96
C VAL A 143 15.50 18.24 41.60
N LEU A 144 16.72 18.78 41.56
CA LEU A 144 17.51 18.94 40.35
C LEU A 144 18.08 17.61 39.84
N VAL A 145 18.48 16.69 40.73
CA VAL A 145 19.00 15.37 40.31
C VAL A 145 17.94 14.57 39.53
N PRO A 146 16.68 14.43 40.02
CA PRO A 146 15.62 13.80 39.24
C PRO A 146 15.26 14.55 37.96
N LEU A 147 15.28 15.89 37.94
CA LEU A 147 14.98 16.68 36.74
C LEU A 147 16.07 16.57 35.68
N ALA A 148 17.34 16.60 36.06
CA ALA A 148 18.47 16.39 35.17
C ALA A 148 18.47 14.95 34.63
N TYR A 149 18.21 13.97 35.49
CA TYR A 149 18.02 12.58 35.07
C TYR A 149 16.85 12.45 34.10
N ARG A 150 15.70 13.10 34.36
CA ARG A 150 14.56 13.15 33.43
C ARG A 150 14.90 13.87 32.12
N ALA A 151 15.72 14.91 32.14
CA ALA A 151 16.13 15.62 30.93
C ALA A 151 17.09 14.78 30.07
N ILE A 152 18.10 14.17 30.68
CA ILE A 152 19.06 13.26 30.01
C ILE A 152 18.29 12.05 29.45
N THR A 153 17.43 11.43 30.26
CA THR A 153 16.62 10.30 29.81
C THR A 153 15.56 10.72 28.80
N ALA A 154 14.99 11.93 28.83
CA ALA A 154 14.04 12.41 27.81
C ALA A 154 14.71 12.67 26.45
N VAL A 155 15.97 13.09 26.42
CA VAL A 155 16.75 13.23 25.18
C VAL A 155 17.03 11.86 24.57
N GLN A 156 17.41 10.89 25.41
CA GLN A 156 17.70 9.52 24.97
C GLN A 156 16.42 8.77 24.55
N ARG A 157 15.33 8.98 25.29
CA ARG A 157 13.99 8.48 24.97
C ARG A 157 13.42 9.16 23.73
N ARG A 158 13.65 10.44 23.44
CA ARG A 158 13.18 11.04 22.17
C ARG A 158 13.81 10.40 20.96
N ASN A 159 15.10 10.05 21.01
CA ASN A 159 15.75 9.37 19.89
C ASN A 159 15.26 7.92 19.72
N GLN A 160 14.98 7.22 20.82
CA GLN A 160 14.45 5.85 20.78
C GLN A 160 12.94 5.80 20.51
N GLU A 161 12.14 6.75 21.01
CA GLU A 161 10.69 6.84 20.82
C GLU A 161 10.32 7.35 19.42
N VAL A 162 11.11 8.23 18.78
CA VAL A 162 10.82 8.66 17.40
C VAL A 162 11.05 7.52 16.40
N GLU A 163 11.92 6.56 16.74
CA GLU A 163 12.14 5.35 15.95
C GLU A 163 11.18 4.23 16.38
N ALA A 164 10.98 3.99 17.67
CA ALA A 164 10.06 2.97 18.21
C ALA A 164 8.58 3.29 17.94
N LYS A 165 8.15 4.57 17.97
CA LYS A 165 6.77 4.97 17.58
C LYS A 165 6.51 4.81 16.08
N LYS A 166 7.54 4.85 15.23
CA LYS A 166 7.38 4.51 13.81
C LYS A 166 7.18 3.02 13.57
N PHE A 167 7.60 2.19 14.52
CA PHE A 167 7.45 0.73 14.48
C PHE A 167 6.40 0.21 15.48
N GLY A 168 5.61 1.08 16.13
CA GLY A 168 4.48 0.69 16.97
C GLY A 168 4.82 -0.04 18.29
N VAL A 169 6.07 0.03 18.76
CA VAL A 169 6.52 -0.68 19.98
C VAL A 169 6.95 0.24 21.11
N SER A 170 6.79 -0.23 22.36
CA SER A 170 7.27 0.48 23.56
C SER A 170 8.80 0.48 23.63
N GLY A 171 9.40 1.60 24.04
CA GLY A 171 10.84 1.72 24.18
C GLY A 171 11.47 0.71 25.17
N SER A 172 10.68 0.17 26.11
CA SER A 172 11.10 -0.91 27.01
C SER A 172 11.33 -2.24 26.30
N ASP A 173 10.56 -2.52 25.25
CA ASP A 173 10.61 -3.80 24.54
C ASP A 173 11.76 -3.78 23.54
N VAL A 174 12.00 -2.63 22.90
CA VAL A 174 13.16 -2.41 22.04
C VAL A 174 14.47 -2.53 22.84
N ALA A 175 14.51 -2.12 24.11
CA ALA A 175 15.70 -2.21 24.95
C ALA A 175 16.15 -3.66 25.26
N ARG A 176 15.26 -4.65 25.10
CA ARG A 176 15.59 -6.08 25.28
C ARG A 176 16.34 -6.66 24.09
N PHE A 177 16.19 -6.07 22.91
CA PHE A 177 16.83 -6.51 21.69
C PHE A 177 18.00 -5.59 21.33
N GLN A 178 19.09 -6.17 20.83
CA GLN A 178 20.28 -5.41 20.42
C GLN A 178 20.40 -5.40 18.89
N GLY A 179 21.02 -4.36 18.34
CA GLY A 179 21.30 -4.24 16.91
C GLY A 179 20.30 -3.35 16.14
N TYR A 180 20.55 -3.19 14.83
CA TYR A 180 19.78 -2.29 13.96
C TYR A 180 18.32 -2.74 13.76
N GLY A 181 18.05 -4.04 13.91
CA GLY A 181 16.71 -4.63 13.79
C GLY A 181 15.93 -4.71 15.11
N ALA A 182 16.46 -4.17 16.22
CA ALA A 182 15.84 -4.28 17.55
C ALA A 182 14.36 -3.83 17.60
N PRO A 183 13.95 -2.71 16.95
CA PRO A 183 12.54 -2.32 16.91
C PRO A 183 11.64 -3.35 16.20
N LEU A 184 12.13 -3.97 15.13
CA LEU A 184 11.36 -4.98 14.39
C LEU A 184 11.21 -6.28 15.20
N ARG A 185 12.27 -6.71 15.89
CA ARG A 185 12.21 -7.89 16.77
C ARG A 185 11.24 -7.69 17.94
N ALA A 186 11.26 -6.51 18.56
CA ALA A 186 10.30 -6.16 19.59
C ALA A 186 8.85 -6.22 19.06
N ARG A 187 8.63 -5.75 17.83
CA ARG A 187 7.30 -5.79 17.22
C ARG A 187 6.86 -7.21 16.90
N ILE A 188 7.75 -8.05 16.35
CA ILE A 188 7.47 -9.47 16.12
C ILE A 188 7.02 -10.15 17.42
N GLU A 189 7.71 -9.90 18.54
CA GLU A 189 7.33 -10.47 19.83
C GLU A 189 5.96 -9.97 20.31
N ALA A 190 5.66 -8.68 20.12
CA ALA A 190 4.34 -8.13 20.43
C ALA A 190 3.24 -8.80 19.58
N THR A 191 3.47 -8.97 18.26
CA THR A 191 2.55 -9.67 17.36
C THR A 191 2.38 -11.13 17.76
N ARG A 192 3.44 -11.82 18.22
CA ARG A 192 3.34 -13.19 18.77
C ARG A 192 2.46 -13.24 20.00
N GLU A 193 2.56 -12.26 20.90
CA GLU A 193 1.68 -12.23 22.08
C GLU A 193 0.22 -12.02 21.68
N SER A 194 -0.06 -11.13 20.72
CA SER A 194 -1.42 -10.97 20.16
C SER A 194 -1.96 -12.26 19.54
N LEU A 195 -1.12 -13.05 18.86
CA LEU A 195 -1.50 -14.37 18.34
C LEU A 195 -1.78 -15.39 19.46
N LYS A 196 -1.03 -15.35 20.57
CA LYS A 196 -1.33 -16.18 21.75
C LYS A 196 -2.64 -15.79 22.39
N GLU A 197 -2.94 -14.49 22.47
CA GLU A 197 -4.24 -13.99 22.94
C GLU A 197 -5.39 -14.47 22.03
N LEU A 198 -5.22 -14.44 20.70
CA LEU A 198 -6.18 -15.00 19.76
C LEU A 198 -6.36 -16.53 19.95
N GLY A 199 -5.28 -17.26 20.25
CA GLY A 199 -5.40 -18.68 20.59
C GLY A 199 -6.17 -18.93 21.88
N ARG A 200 -6.07 -18.01 22.85
CA ARG A 200 -6.81 -18.07 24.13
C ARG A 200 -8.27 -17.66 24.00
N SER A 201 -8.64 -16.82 23.02
CA SER A 201 -10.03 -16.40 22.81
C SER A 201 -10.94 -17.54 22.36
N GLY A 202 -10.38 -18.63 21.82
CA GLY A 202 -11.13 -19.83 21.44
C GLY A 202 -11.97 -19.65 20.19
N THR A 203 -11.64 -18.69 19.32
CA THR A 203 -12.36 -18.44 18.07
C THR A 203 -12.24 -19.67 17.14
N PRO A 204 -13.35 -20.27 16.66
CA PRO A 204 -13.28 -21.45 15.82
C PRO A 204 -12.55 -21.18 14.49
N GLY A 205 -11.59 -22.03 14.13
CA GLY A 205 -10.91 -21.97 12.83
C GLY A 205 -9.62 -21.13 12.78
N THR A 206 -9.20 -20.49 13.88
CA THR A 206 -8.01 -19.63 13.92
C THR A 206 -6.69 -20.38 14.11
N ASP A 207 -6.70 -21.66 14.49
CA ASP A 207 -5.48 -22.45 14.76
C ASP A 207 -4.57 -22.60 13.53
N GLY A 208 -5.14 -22.71 12.34
CA GLY A 208 -4.39 -22.74 11.09
C GLY A 208 -3.68 -21.42 10.82
N PHE A 209 -4.39 -20.30 11.06
CA PHE A 209 -3.88 -18.94 10.90
C PHE A 209 -2.78 -18.62 11.91
N ILE A 210 -3.07 -18.73 13.21
CA ILE A 210 -2.25 -19.43 14.20
C ILE A 210 -0.80 -19.76 13.79
N LYS A 211 -0.71 -20.98 13.26
CA LYS A 211 0.49 -21.66 12.84
C LYS A 211 1.17 -20.97 11.65
N ASP A 212 0.40 -20.54 10.65
CA ASP A 212 0.93 -19.85 9.47
C ASP A 212 1.60 -18.52 9.85
N ALA A 213 0.91 -17.69 10.63
CA ALA A 213 1.40 -16.42 11.14
C ALA A 213 2.70 -16.59 11.92
N ASN A 214 2.77 -17.59 12.83
CA ASN A 214 4.01 -17.89 13.55
C ASN A 214 5.15 -18.33 12.63
N SER A 215 4.86 -19.12 11.59
CA SER A 215 5.87 -19.53 10.62
C SER A 215 6.41 -18.33 9.84
N ARG A 216 5.55 -17.39 9.44
CA ARG A 216 5.94 -16.16 8.75
C ARG A 216 6.79 -15.26 9.65
N LEU A 217 6.42 -15.12 10.93
CA LEU A 217 7.22 -14.37 11.91
C LEU A 217 8.62 -14.96 12.10
N ASN A 218 8.78 -16.30 12.08
CA ASN A 218 10.11 -16.94 12.11
C ASN A 218 10.96 -16.53 10.89
N VAL A 219 10.36 -16.56 9.69
CA VAL A 219 11.06 -16.15 8.45
C VAL A 219 11.47 -14.68 8.51
N MET A 220 10.63 -13.81 9.07
CA MET A 220 10.97 -12.39 9.27
C MET A 220 12.13 -12.20 10.24
N GLU A 221 12.22 -12.98 11.32
CA GLU A 221 13.36 -12.93 12.25
C GLU A 221 14.67 -13.29 11.56
N ASP A 222 14.68 -14.34 10.73
CA ASP A 222 15.84 -14.74 9.93
C ASP A 222 16.23 -13.66 8.90
N ALA A 223 15.23 -13.01 8.30
CA ALA A 223 15.45 -11.90 7.38
C ALA A 223 16.04 -10.66 8.09
N ILE A 224 15.65 -10.38 9.33
CA ILE A 224 16.25 -9.31 10.15
C ILE A 224 17.72 -9.62 10.43
N ALA A 225 18.02 -10.85 10.85
CA ALA A 225 19.40 -11.28 11.12
C ALA A 225 20.27 -11.22 9.84
N SER A 226 19.69 -11.52 8.69
CA SER A 226 20.36 -11.39 7.38
C SER A 226 20.60 -9.92 7.01
N ALA A 227 19.61 -9.05 7.25
CA ALA A 227 19.70 -7.63 6.96
C ALA A 227 20.77 -6.90 7.78
N GLU A 228 21.09 -7.37 8.99
CA GLU A 228 22.18 -6.82 9.81
C GLU A 228 23.56 -6.93 9.15
N LYS A 229 23.76 -7.94 8.28
CA LYS A 229 25.00 -8.17 7.54
C LYS A 229 25.08 -7.42 6.21
N MET A 230 24.01 -6.70 5.83
CA MET A 230 23.94 -5.96 4.57
C MET A 230 24.50 -4.54 4.69
N THR A 231 24.77 -3.91 3.53
CA THR A 231 25.10 -2.48 3.47
C THR A 231 23.96 -1.64 4.05
N PRO A 232 24.23 -0.41 4.56
CA PRO A 232 23.20 0.43 5.19
C PRO A 232 21.96 0.67 4.32
N ASP A 233 22.14 0.89 3.01
CA ASP A 233 21.04 1.12 2.07
C ASP A 233 20.23 -0.14 1.76
N GLN A 234 20.87 -1.30 1.71
CA GLN A 234 20.18 -2.59 1.56
C GLN A 234 19.43 -2.94 2.84
N ARG A 235 20.06 -2.77 4.01
CA ARG A 235 19.46 -3.00 5.32
C ARG A 235 18.21 -2.14 5.52
N ARG A 236 18.28 -0.85 5.20
CA ARG A 236 17.13 0.06 5.30
C ARG A 236 15.96 -0.40 4.42
N ARG A 237 16.23 -0.82 3.18
CA ARG A 237 15.20 -1.34 2.27
C ARG A 237 14.60 -2.65 2.78
N ALA A 238 15.44 -3.57 3.28
CA ALA A 238 14.98 -4.81 3.89
C ALA A 238 14.08 -4.55 5.10
N HIS A 239 14.50 -3.69 6.03
CA HIS A 239 13.68 -3.32 7.18
C HIS A 239 12.36 -2.64 6.79
N GLN A 240 12.34 -1.81 5.75
CA GLN A 240 11.09 -1.22 5.23
C GLN A 240 10.13 -2.29 4.68
N SER A 241 10.65 -3.25 3.92
CA SER A 241 9.85 -4.38 3.42
C SER A 241 9.27 -5.22 4.56
N LEU A 242 10.10 -5.56 5.55
CA LEU A 242 9.68 -6.32 6.73
C LEU A 242 8.63 -5.58 7.57
N THR A 243 8.73 -4.25 7.65
CA THR A 243 7.73 -3.42 8.33
C THR A 243 6.38 -3.52 7.63
N ALA A 244 6.36 -3.42 6.29
CA ALA A 244 5.13 -3.52 5.52
C ALA A 244 4.50 -4.91 5.61
N GLU A 245 5.32 -5.97 5.71
CA GLU A 245 4.84 -7.33 5.89
C GLU A 245 4.22 -7.56 7.28
N LEU A 246 4.85 -7.01 8.33
CA LEU A 246 4.29 -6.99 9.68
C LEU A 246 2.98 -6.20 9.76
N ASP A 247 2.92 -5.01 9.13
CA ASP A 247 1.68 -4.23 9.06
C ASP A 247 0.54 -5.01 8.37
N GLY A 248 0.88 -5.81 7.34
CA GLY A 248 -0.07 -6.69 6.67
C GLY A 248 -0.57 -7.81 7.57
N LEU A 249 0.32 -8.41 8.36
CA LEU A 249 -0.03 -9.46 9.32
C LEU A 249 -0.90 -8.91 10.47
N ASP A 250 -0.55 -7.74 11.02
CA ASP A 250 -1.33 -7.09 12.09
C ASP A 250 -2.77 -6.81 11.62
N ARG A 251 -2.97 -6.38 10.37
CA ARG A 251 -4.31 -6.21 9.78
C ARG A 251 -5.08 -7.51 9.66
N GLN A 252 -4.41 -8.61 9.31
CA GLN A 252 -5.03 -9.94 9.25
C GLN A 252 -5.45 -10.39 10.66
N ILE A 253 -4.58 -10.21 11.66
CA ILE A 253 -4.89 -10.53 13.06
C ILE A 253 -6.09 -9.74 13.55
N ILE A 254 -6.16 -8.44 13.29
CA ILE A 254 -7.30 -7.59 13.65
C ILE A 254 -8.57 -8.06 12.94
N SER A 255 -8.47 -8.48 11.67
CA SER A 255 -9.62 -9.02 10.93
C SER A 255 -10.13 -10.32 11.56
N GLU A 256 -9.25 -11.21 12.02
CA GLU A 256 -9.64 -12.47 12.67
C GLU A 256 -10.14 -12.26 14.11
N LEU A 257 -9.70 -11.19 14.80
CA LEU A 257 -10.19 -10.79 16.13
C LEU A 257 -11.52 -10.01 16.09
N GLY A 258 -11.79 -9.31 14.99
CA GLY A 258 -12.93 -8.41 14.83
C GLY A 258 -14.09 -8.98 14.00
N VAL A 259 -13.95 -10.23 13.54
CA VAL A 259 -15.04 -11.05 12.97
C VAL A 259 -15.73 -11.83 14.08
#